data_AF-A0A2H0I9P3-F1
#
_entry.id   AF-A0A2H0I9P3-F1
#
_cell.length_a   1.000
_cell.length_b   1.000
_cell.length_c   1.000
_cell.angle_alpha   90.00
_cell.angle_beta   90.00
_cell.angle_gamma   90.00
#
_symmetry.space_group_name_H-M   'P 1'
#
loop_
_entity.id
_entity.type
_entity.pdbx_description
1 polymer ?
#
loop_
_entity_poly.entity_id
_entity_poly.type
_entity_poly.pdbx_seq_one_letter_code
_entity_poly.pdbx_strand_id
1 'polypeptide(L)'
;METLPSKTLYITEGREMRPFDLARALPVEMDLEQVLLDTAKGDPLPEGVTLDAKGVLRGSPRMGSSVSSPFHLQIDINDEACIQPIELRVGVQMNPEEIEKRQLDIWQAFQEGRDLPQDFIELLERPVTKADIYHLIERYASFTVWNADDMRLAKEGRKIKIRDVSDKYQIYDFDVCLVASPKDLLADDRSLKDALDTARGMVREVHRRRWNIELGGFDKMAMAAWYEVRELNNRSRHQMTIKNYTPPAEAARQGAKPEPLSEPE
;
A
#
# COMPACT_ATOMS: atom_id res chain seq x y z
N MET A 1 -3.81 -1.27 -29.69
CA MET A 1 -4.29 -2.02 -28.52
C MET A 1 -3.55 -1.47 -27.32
N GLU A 2 -4.24 -0.73 -26.45
CA GLU A 2 -3.70 -0.41 -25.13
C GLU A 2 -3.66 -1.71 -24.33
N THR A 3 -2.48 -2.09 -23.84
CA THR A 3 -2.33 -3.20 -22.90
C THR A 3 -2.87 -2.75 -21.55
N LEU A 4 -4.00 -3.32 -21.16
CA LEU A 4 -4.56 -3.12 -19.82
C LEU A 4 -3.54 -3.58 -18.77
N PRO A 5 -3.48 -2.93 -17.59
CA PRO A 5 -2.59 -3.35 -16.52
C PRO A 5 -2.93 -4.80 -16.10
N SER A 6 -1.91 -5.66 -16.02
CA SER A 6 -2.04 -7.00 -15.47
C SER A 6 -2.35 -6.91 -13.97
N LYS A 7 -3.24 -7.78 -13.50
CA LYS A 7 -3.61 -7.87 -12.09
C LYS A 7 -3.02 -9.14 -11.52
N THR A 8 -2.25 -9.02 -10.44
CA THR A 8 -1.67 -10.18 -9.75
C THR A 8 -2.48 -10.51 -8.49
N LEU A 9 -2.93 -11.75 -8.38
CA LEU A 9 -3.57 -12.31 -7.19
C LEU A 9 -2.57 -13.21 -6.46
N TYR A 10 -2.26 -12.87 -5.21
CA TYR A 10 -1.42 -13.68 -4.34
C TYR A 10 -2.30 -14.52 -3.42
N ILE A 11 -2.14 -15.84 -3.48
CA ILE A 11 -2.77 -16.80 -2.58
C ILE A 11 -1.70 -17.65 -1.90
N THR A 12 -2.02 -18.19 -0.73
CA THR A 12 -1.08 -18.99 0.07
C THR A 12 -1.57 -20.42 0.14
N GLU A 13 -0.67 -21.39 -0.03
CA GLU A 13 -0.96 -22.79 0.22
C GLU A 13 -1.55 -23.02 1.61
N GLY A 14 -2.47 -23.98 1.72
CA GLY A 14 -3.13 -24.36 2.97
C GLY A 14 -4.10 -23.31 3.52
N ARG A 15 -4.20 -22.12 2.91
CA ARG A 15 -5.06 -21.04 3.39
C ARG A 15 -6.24 -20.82 2.46
N GLU A 16 -7.43 -20.73 3.06
CA GLU A 16 -8.64 -20.36 2.34
C GLU A 16 -8.50 -18.95 1.76
N MET A 17 -8.61 -18.84 0.43
CA MET A 17 -8.62 -17.56 -0.25
C MET A 17 -9.96 -16.88 -0.06
N ARG A 18 -9.95 -15.55 0.10
CA ARG A 18 -11.19 -14.79 -0.03
C ARG A 18 -11.71 -14.94 -1.46
N PRO A 19 -13.02 -15.17 -1.65
CA PRO A 19 -13.60 -15.23 -2.98
C PRO A 19 -13.18 -14.01 -3.81
N PHE A 20 -12.59 -14.25 -4.97
CA PHE A 20 -12.12 -13.21 -5.88
C PHE A 20 -12.97 -13.22 -7.14
N ASP A 21 -13.78 -12.18 -7.26
CA ASP A 21 -14.68 -11.97 -8.39
C ASP A 21 -13.89 -11.38 -9.57
N LEU A 22 -13.69 -12.18 -10.62
CA LEU A 22 -12.98 -11.77 -11.82
C LEU A 22 -13.71 -10.63 -12.54
N ALA A 23 -15.05 -10.59 -12.52
CA ALA A 23 -15.83 -9.52 -13.16
C ALA A 23 -15.48 -8.15 -12.58
N ARG A 24 -15.36 -8.06 -11.26
CA ARG A 24 -14.97 -6.82 -10.55
C ARG A 24 -13.53 -6.42 -10.81
N ALA A 25 -12.71 -7.35 -11.28
CA ALA A 25 -11.32 -7.09 -11.58
C ALA A 25 -11.11 -6.53 -12.99
N LEU A 26 -12.08 -6.73 -13.88
CA LEU A 26 -12.06 -6.24 -15.25
C LEU A 26 -12.57 -4.78 -15.30
N PRO A 27 -11.99 -3.92 -16.16
CA PRO A 27 -12.35 -2.51 -16.25
C PRO A 27 -13.68 -2.24 -16.97
N VAL A 28 -14.41 -3.27 -17.41
CA VAL A 28 -15.63 -3.15 -18.20
C VAL A 28 -16.78 -3.84 -17.47
N GLU A 29 -17.92 -3.15 -17.32
CA GLU A 29 -19.19 -3.78 -16.93
C GLU A 29 -19.59 -4.72 -18.08
N MET A 30 -19.17 -5.98 -17.99
CA MET A 30 -19.49 -7.00 -18.97
C MET A 30 -20.40 -8.04 -18.33
N ASP A 31 -21.45 -8.41 -19.06
CA ASP A 31 -22.24 -9.60 -18.74
C ASP A 31 -21.36 -10.83 -19.04
N LEU A 32 -20.79 -11.40 -17.98
CA LEU A 32 -19.97 -12.60 -18.07
C LEU A 32 -20.90 -13.81 -18.22
N GLU A 33 -21.42 -14.05 -19.42
CA GLU A 33 -22.26 -15.22 -19.67
C GLU A 33 -21.43 -16.52 -19.68
N GLN A 34 -20.14 -16.44 -20.05
CA GLN A 34 -19.19 -17.57 -19.97
C GLN A 34 -17.78 -17.06 -19.66
N VAL A 35 -17.20 -17.45 -18.53
CA VAL A 35 -15.76 -17.30 -18.27
C VAL A 35 -15.10 -18.64 -18.56
N LEU A 36 -14.49 -18.76 -19.73
CA LEU A 36 -13.57 -19.85 -20.01
C LEU A 36 -12.21 -19.43 -19.49
N LEU A 37 -11.68 -20.23 -18.56
CA LEU A 37 -10.36 -20.04 -18.01
C LEU A 37 -9.44 -21.04 -18.69
N ASP A 38 -8.70 -20.56 -19.68
CA ASP A 38 -7.50 -21.24 -20.11
C ASP A 38 -6.34 -20.65 -19.30
N THR A 39 -5.52 -21.48 -18.67
CA THR A 39 -4.22 -20.92 -18.30
C THR A 39 -3.47 -20.74 -19.60
N ALA A 40 -2.67 -19.69 -19.80
CA ALA A 40 -2.03 -19.43 -21.11
C ALA A 40 -1.13 -20.58 -21.65
N LYS A 41 -0.98 -21.68 -20.89
CA LYS A 41 -0.28 -22.92 -21.24
C LYS A 41 -1.16 -24.19 -21.24
N GLY A 42 -2.46 -24.10 -20.92
CA GLY A 42 -3.35 -25.26 -20.75
C GLY A 42 -3.17 -26.02 -19.43
N ASP A 43 -2.37 -25.49 -18.50
CA ASP A 43 -2.19 -26.04 -17.16
C ASP A 43 -3.48 -25.90 -16.34
N PRO A 44 -3.82 -26.87 -15.47
CA PRO A 44 -4.95 -26.74 -14.56
C PRO A 44 -4.67 -25.64 -13.52
N LEU A 45 -5.75 -25.07 -12.96
CA LEU A 45 -5.66 -24.25 -11.75
C LEU A 45 -4.93 -25.02 -10.62
N PRO A 46 -4.29 -24.31 -9.68
CA PRO A 46 -3.69 -24.95 -8.51
C PRO A 46 -4.69 -25.88 -7.82
N GLU A 47 -4.25 -27.07 -7.43
CA GLU A 47 -5.12 -28.03 -6.77
C GLU A 47 -5.76 -27.40 -5.53
N GLY A 48 -7.08 -27.53 -5.39
CA GLY A 48 -7.85 -26.91 -4.30
C GLY A 48 -8.37 -25.49 -4.59
N VAL A 49 -8.01 -24.90 -5.73
CA VAL A 49 -8.61 -23.68 -6.27
C VAL A 49 -9.66 -24.05 -7.32
N THR A 50 -10.82 -23.40 -7.23
CA THR A 50 -11.93 -23.58 -8.16
C THR A 50 -12.38 -22.24 -8.71
N LEU A 51 -12.82 -22.24 -9.97
CA LEU A 51 -13.55 -21.15 -10.59
C LEU A 51 -15.00 -21.59 -10.75
N ASP A 52 -15.95 -20.78 -10.28
CA ASP A 52 -17.36 -21.04 -10.56
C ASP A 52 -17.84 -20.36 -11.87
N ALA A 53 -19.03 -20.75 -12.32
CA ALA A 53 -19.62 -20.25 -13.56
C ALA A 53 -19.85 -18.72 -13.57
N LYS A 54 -19.78 -18.04 -12.42
CA LYS A 54 -19.90 -16.59 -12.32
C LYS A 54 -18.54 -15.87 -12.38
N GLY A 55 -17.46 -16.61 -12.64
CA GLY A 55 -16.12 -16.05 -12.65
C GLY A 55 -15.56 -15.78 -11.26
N VAL A 56 -16.02 -16.47 -10.21
CA VAL A 56 -15.49 -16.30 -8.84
C VAL A 56 -14.46 -17.38 -8.54
N LEU A 57 -13.22 -16.98 -8.29
CA LEU A 57 -12.15 -17.85 -7.78
C LEU A 57 -12.30 -18.05 -6.27
N ARG A 58 -12.28 -19.31 -5.82
CA ARG A 58 -12.36 -19.66 -4.40
C ARG A 58 -11.66 -20.98 -4.10
N GLY A 59 -11.39 -21.23 -2.81
CA GLY A 59 -10.84 -22.49 -2.32
C GLY A 59 -9.60 -22.30 -1.46
N SER A 60 -8.87 -23.38 -1.26
CA SER A 60 -7.60 -23.38 -0.51
C SER A 60 -6.58 -24.14 -1.36
N PRO A 61 -5.53 -23.50 -1.89
CA PRO A 61 -4.50 -24.21 -2.64
C PRO A 61 -3.90 -25.29 -1.75
N ARG A 62 -3.77 -26.51 -2.27
CA ARG A 62 -3.16 -27.62 -1.54
C ARG A 62 -1.69 -27.29 -1.20
N MET A 63 -1.20 -27.84 -0.10
CA MET A 63 0.24 -27.83 0.22
C MET A 63 1.03 -28.46 -0.93
N GLY A 64 2.06 -27.79 -1.41
CA GLY A 64 2.87 -28.19 -2.57
C GLY A 64 2.36 -27.70 -3.93
N SER A 65 1.29 -26.90 -3.99
CA SER A 65 0.78 -26.29 -5.24
C SER A 65 1.51 -24.99 -5.66
N SER A 66 2.53 -24.57 -4.92
CA SER A 66 3.37 -23.42 -5.22
C SER A 66 4.28 -23.72 -6.39
N VAL A 67 4.34 -22.75 -7.29
CA VAL A 67 5.15 -22.80 -8.50
C VAL A 67 5.83 -21.44 -8.65
N SER A 68 7.05 -21.43 -9.17
CA SER A 68 7.83 -20.20 -9.39
C SER A 68 7.20 -19.30 -10.44
N SER A 69 6.54 -19.88 -11.45
CA SER A 69 5.87 -19.16 -12.51
C SER A 69 4.41 -18.87 -12.17
N PRO A 70 3.89 -17.65 -12.39
CA PRO A 70 2.48 -17.35 -12.18
C PRO A 70 1.61 -18.14 -13.17
N PHE A 71 0.44 -18.59 -12.72
CA PHE A 71 -0.60 -19.06 -13.63
C PHE A 71 -1.20 -17.84 -14.33
N HIS A 72 -1.24 -17.85 -15.65
CA HIS A 72 -1.81 -16.77 -16.43
C HIS A 72 -3.25 -17.13 -16.76
N LEU A 73 -4.22 -16.46 -16.16
CA LEU A 73 -5.63 -16.70 -16.45
C LEU A 73 -6.00 -15.91 -17.71
N GLN A 74 -6.49 -16.61 -18.73
CA GLN A 74 -7.16 -16.01 -19.88
C GLN A 74 -8.67 -16.02 -19.61
N ILE A 75 -9.36 -14.97 -20.04
CA ILE A 75 -10.81 -14.81 -19.87
C ILE A 75 -11.37 -14.56 -21.26
N ASP A 76 -12.10 -15.53 -21.81
CA ASP A 76 -12.86 -15.31 -23.03
C ASP A 76 -14.21 -14.67 -22.69
N ILE A 77 -14.64 -13.69 -23.48
CA ILE A 77 -15.92 -13.00 -23.27
C ILE A 77 -16.67 -12.93 -24.61
N ASN A 78 -17.81 -13.63 -24.70
CA ASN A 78 -18.73 -13.55 -25.86
C ASN A 78 -18.05 -13.71 -27.23
N ASP A 79 -17.25 -14.77 -27.41
CA ASP A 79 -16.48 -15.08 -28.63
C ASP A 79 -15.45 -14.03 -29.08
N GLU A 80 -15.27 -12.94 -28.33
CA GLU A 80 -14.12 -12.04 -28.43
C GLU A 80 -13.12 -12.39 -27.32
N ALA A 81 -11.99 -12.96 -27.71
CA ALA A 81 -10.90 -13.28 -26.79
C ALA A 81 -10.30 -12.00 -26.21
N CYS A 82 -10.85 -11.52 -25.10
CA CYS A 82 -10.28 -10.40 -24.34
C CYS A 82 -9.18 -10.94 -23.42
N ILE A 83 -7.96 -11.02 -23.95
CA ILE A 83 -6.81 -11.48 -23.18
C ILE A 83 -6.41 -10.40 -22.17
N GLN A 84 -7.02 -10.40 -21.00
CA GLN A 84 -6.48 -9.71 -19.84
C GLN A 84 -5.73 -10.72 -18.96
N PRO A 85 -4.38 -10.69 -18.94
CA PRO A 85 -3.61 -11.62 -18.14
C PRO A 85 -3.78 -11.27 -16.66
N ILE A 86 -4.53 -12.10 -15.95
CA ILE A 86 -4.51 -12.12 -14.49
C ILE A 86 -3.45 -13.14 -14.08
N GLU A 87 -2.48 -12.71 -13.29
CA GLU A 87 -1.46 -13.60 -12.75
C GLU A 87 -1.90 -14.15 -11.40
N LEU A 88 -2.00 -15.46 -11.27
CA LEU A 88 -2.18 -16.13 -9.99
C LEU A 88 -0.83 -16.62 -9.46
N ARG A 89 -0.45 -16.19 -8.27
CA ARG A 89 0.78 -16.63 -7.59
C ARG A 89 0.42 -17.36 -6.31
N VAL A 90 0.85 -18.62 -6.22
CA VAL A 90 0.67 -19.47 -5.04
C VAL A 90 1.97 -19.46 -4.24
N GLY A 91 1.94 -18.82 -3.07
CA GLY A 91 3.06 -18.77 -2.14
C GLY A 91 3.00 -19.89 -1.10
N VAL A 92 4.17 -20.31 -0.62
CA VAL A 92 4.30 -21.27 0.48
C VAL A 92 3.90 -20.61 1.79
N GLN A 93 3.08 -21.28 2.61
CA GLN A 93 2.90 -20.88 4.00
C GLN A 93 4.13 -21.31 4.79
N MET A 94 4.93 -20.34 5.24
CA MET A 94 6.04 -20.60 6.15
C MET A 94 5.70 -20.08 7.54
N ASN A 95 5.96 -20.90 8.55
CA ASN A 95 5.91 -20.42 9.93
C ASN A 95 7.15 -19.58 10.25
N PRO A 96 7.15 -18.79 11.35
CA PRO A 96 8.28 -17.92 11.69
C PRO A 96 9.63 -18.65 11.81
N GLU A 97 9.66 -19.86 12.38
CA GLU A 97 10.88 -20.65 12.54
C GLU A 97 11.43 -21.13 11.18
N GLU A 98 10.55 -21.51 10.26
CA GLU A 98 10.92 -21.88 8.89
C GLU A 98 11.48 -20.68 8.10
N ILE A 99 10.90 -19.49 8.29
CA ILE A 99 11.40 -18.25 7.69
C ILE A 99 12.81 -17.95 8.22
N GLU A 100 13.01 -18.01 9.53
CA GLU A 100 14.30 -17.74 10.17
C GLU A 100 15.36 -18.75 9.70
N LYS A 101 15.03 -20.04 9.71
CA LYS A 101 15.92 -21.09 9.21
C LYS A 101 16.29 -20.85 7.75
N ARG A 102 15.31 -20.54 6.90
CA ARG A 102 15.55 -20.28 5.48
C ARG A 102 16.42 -19.05 5.27
N GLN A 103 16.23 -17.99 6.04
CA GLN A 103 17.09 -16.81 6.00
C GLN A 103 18.52 -17.17 6.40
N LEU A 104 18.70 -17.95 7.46
CA LEU A 104 20.00 -18.42 7.91
C LEU A 104 20.70 -19.27 6.84
N ASP A 105 19.97 -20.20 6.22
CA ASP A 105 20.48 -21.06 5.15
C ASP A 105 20.95 -20.22 3.94
N ILE A 106 20.18 -19.21 3.53
CA ILE A 106 20.54 -18.27 2.46
C ILE A 106 21.82 -17.49 2.84
N TRP A 107 21.88 -16.98 4.08
CA TRP A 107 23.03 -16.22 4.55
C TRP A 107 24.31 -17.06 4.63
N GLN A 108 24.22 -18.30 5.11
CA GLN A 108 25.34 -19.22 5.12
C GLN A 108 25.80 -19.58 3.71
N ALA A 109 24.86 -19.89 2.81
CA ALA A 109 25.19 -20.16 1.42
C ALA A 109 25.94 -18.98 0.77
N PHE A 110 25.48 -17.76 1.02
CA PHE A 110 26.15 -16.54 0.56
C PHE A 110 27.57 -16.38 1.14
N GLN A 111 27.75 -16.57 2.45
CA GLN A 111 29.06 -16.44 3.11
C GLN A 111 30.07 -17.50 2.66
N GLU A 112 29.60 -18.72 2.42
CA GLU A 112 30.41 -19.86 2.01
C GLU A 112 30.63 -19.92 0.50
N GLY A 113 30.03 -19.02 -0.27
CA GLY A 113 30.11 -19.01 -1.75
C GLY A 113 29.42 -20.22 -2.39
N ARG A 114 28.42 -20.81 -1.72
CA ARG A 114 27.57 -21.86 -2.27
C ARG A 114 26.49 -21.26 -3.17
N ASP A 115 25.93 -22.12 -4.03
CA ASP A 115 24.76 -21.75 -4.83
C ASP A 115 23.60 -21.34 -3.91
N LEU A 116 23.00 -20.20 -4.22
CA LEU A 116 21.83 -19.71 -3.50
C LEU A 116 20.60 -20.54 -3.90
N PRO A 117 19.60 -20.66 -3.02
CA PRO A 117 18.32 -21.27 -3.37
C PRO A 117 17.72 -20.63 -4.64
N GLN A 118 17.24 -21.46 -5.56
CA GLN A 118 16.76 -21.00 -6.87
C GLN A 118 15.63 -19.95 -6.77
N ASP A 119 14.73 -20.14 -5.82
CA ASP A 119 13.64 -19.20 -5.54
C ASP A 119 14.12 -17.84 -5.01
N PHE A 120 15.25 -17.79 -4.30
CA PHE A 120 15.91 -16.56 -3.89
C PHE A 120 16.60 -15.87 -5.08
N ILE A 121 17.23 -16.64 -5.98
CA ILE A 121 17.78 -16.11 -7.24
C ILE A 121 16.67 -15.49 -8.08
N GLU A 122 15.55 -16.19 -8.26
CA GLU A 122 14.37 -15.66 -8.96
C GLU A 122 13.84 -14.37 -8.31
N LEU A 123 13.87 -14.28 -6.97
CA LEU A 123 13.49 -13.07 -6.24
C LEU A 123 14.45 -11.90 -6.51
N LEU A 124 15.75 -12.16 -6.69
CA LEU A 124 16.76 -11.14 -7.00
C LEU A 124 16.72 -10.71 -8.48
N GLU A 125 16.42 -11.63 -9.38
CA GLU A 125 16.39 -11.40 -10.82
C GLU A 125 15.06 -10.81 -11.31
N ARG A 126 13.98 -10.92 -10.52
CA ARG A 126 12.70 -10.37 -10.93
C ARG A 126 12.78 -8.84 -11.08
N PRO A 127 12.04 -8.25 -12.04
CA PRO A 127 11.92 -6.81 -12.15
C PRO A 127 11.40 -6.18 -10.85
N VAL A 128 11.98 -5.04 -10.48
CA VAL A 128 11.49 -4.21 -9.38
C VAL A 128 10.10 -3.69 -9.72
N THR A 129 9.13 -3.97 -8.85
CA THR A 129 7.75 -3.54 -9.02
C THR A 129 7.46 -2.25 -8.26
N LYS A 130 6.35 -1.59 -8.58
CA LYS A 130 5.85 -0.45 -7.80
C LYS A 130 5.60 -0.82 -6.34
N ALA A 131 5.18 -2.04 -6.05
CA ALA A 131 4.93 -2.51 -4.69
C ALA A 131 6.23 -2.59 -3.87
N ASP A 132 7.35 -2.99 -4.48
CA ASP A 132 8.65 -3.04 -3.82
C ASP A 132 9.14 -1.63 -3.46
N ILE A 133 9.03 -0.71 -4.42
CA ILE A 133 9.37 0.69 -4.20
C ILE A 133 8.48 1.27 -3.09
N TYR A 134 7.18 1.00 -3.13
CA TYR A 134 6.25 1.51 -2.12
C TYR A 134 6.49 0.89 -0.74
N HIS A 135 6.88 -0.39 -0.66
CA HIS A 135 7.30 -1.01 0.60
C HIS A 135 8.52 -0.29 1.20
N LEU A 136 9.50 0.07 0.37
CA LEU A 136 10.67 0.85 0.81
C LEU A 136 10.28 2.27 1.23
N ILE A 137 9.39 2.93 0.49
CA ILE A 137 8.86 4.26 0.85
C ILE A 137 8.10 4.18 2.18
N GLU A 138 7.32 3.13 2.43
CA GLU A 138 6.60 2.91 3.68
C GLU A 138 7.55 2.63 4.86
N ARG A 139 8.70 1.98 4.62
CA ARG A 139 9.75 1.89 5.63
C ARG A 139 10.48 3.21 5.87
N TYR A 140 10.74 3.98 4.81
CA TYR A 140 11.39 5.28 4.96
C TYR A 140 10.48 6.30 5.63
N ALA A 141 9.20 6.33 5.25
CA ALA A 141 8.09 7.11 5.79
C ALA A 141 8.47 8.49 6.36
N SER A 142 9.30 9.25 5.64
CA SER A 142 9.63 10.62 6.01
C SER A 142 8.46 11.54 5.72
N PHE A 143 8.31 12.61 6.50
CA PHE A 143 7.22 13.55 6.32
C PHE A 143 7.66 14.96 6.64
N THR A 144 7.28 15.91 5.79
CA THR A 144 7.64 17.32 5.92
C THR A 144 6.40 18.18 5.89
N VAL A 145 6.34 19.14 6.81
CA VAL A 145 5.28 20.16 6.89
C VAL A 145 5.94 21.53 6.77
N TRP A 146 5.72 22.20 5.63
CA TRP A 146 6.24 23.54 5.36
C TRP A 146 5.26 24.61 5.81
N ASN A 147 5.77 25.77 6.24
CA ASN A 147 4.98 26.97 6.37
C ASN A 147 4.82 27.61 4.98
N ALA A 148 3.62 27.49 4.42
CA ALA A 148 3.30 27.92 3.06
C ALA A 148 3.28 29.44 2.87
N ASP A 149 3.40 30.21 3.96
CA ASP A 149 3.45 31.67 3.93
C ASP A 149 4.87 32.22 4.19
N ASP A 150 5.86 31.34 4.39
CA ASP A 150 7.24 31.72 4.70
C ASP A 150 8.21 31.21 3.63
N MET A 151 8.68 32.13 2.79
CA MET A 151 9.56 31.85 1.64
C MET A 151 11.06 31.88 2.00
N ARG A 152 11.42 32.02 3.28
CA ARG A 152 12.83 32.01 3.70
C ARG A 152 13.43 30.61 3.50
N LEU A 153 14.75 30.56 3.31
CA LEU A 153 15.46 29.29 3.25
C LEU A 153 15.45 28.60 4.62
N ALA A 154 15.33 27.28 4.60
CA ALA A 154 15.50 26.45 5.78
C ALA A 154 16.90 26.66 6.38
N LYS A 155 16.96 26.79 7.71
CA LYS A 155 18.23 26.92 8.45
C LYS A 155 18.75 25.55 8.89
N GLU A 156 19.69 25.53 9.84
CA GLU A 156 20.10 24.29 10.48
C GLU A 156 18.95 23.70 11.32
N GLY A 157 18.63 22.44 11.08
CA GLY A 157 17.51 21.76 11.73
C GLY A 157 17.81 21.42 13.18
N ARG A 158 16.95 21.85 14.10
CA ARG A 158 17.07 21.52 15.52
C ARG A 158 16.08 20.43 15.90
N LYS A 159 16.56 19.36 16.55
CA LYS A 159 15.69 18.31 17.08
C LYS A 159 14.76 18.88 18.15
N ILE A 160 13.45 18.67 18.00
CA ILE A 160 12.42 19.11 18.94
C ILE A 160 11.59 17.92 19.46
N LYS A 161 10.91 18.12 20.59
CA LYS A 161 9.89 17.19 21.09
C LYS A 161 8.51 17.78 20.83
N ILE A 162 7.66 17.00 20.19
CA ILE A 162 6.25 17.32 19.97
C ILE A 162 5.40 16.33 20.78
N ARG A 163 4.32 16.83 21.36
CA ARG A 163 3.38 16.00 22.13
C ARG A 163 2.63 15.04 21.20
N ASP A 164 2.32 13.84 21.70
CA ASP A 164 1.49 12.84 20.99
C ASP A 164 2.09 12.38 19.64
N VAL A 165 3.42 12.41 19.52
CA VAL A 165 4.19 11.85 18.40
C VAL A 165 4.81 10.51 18.83
N SER A 166 4.90 9.55 17.92
CA SER A 166 5.55 8.26 18.18
C SER A 166 7.02 8.43 18.52
N ASP A 167 7.50 7.68 19.52
CA ASP A 167 8.91 7.65 19.90
C ASP A 167 9.79 6.95 18.86
N LYS A 168 9.21 6.33 17.84
CA LYS A 168 9.92 5.75 16.69
C LYS A 168 10.40 6.79 15.68
N TYR A 169 9.91 8.03 15.80
CA TYR A 169 10.28 9.15 14.95
C TYR A 169 11.12 10.19 15.69
N GLN A 170 11.90 10.93 14.93
CA GLN A 170 12.54 12.15 15.36
C GLN A 170 12.09 13.30 14.48
N ILE A 171 11.91 14.46 15.11
CA ILE A 171 11.40 15.65 14.44
C ILE A 171 12.42 16.77 14.56
N TYR A 172 12.68 17.41 13.44
CA TYR A 172 13.56 18.55 13.31
C TYR A 172 12.76 19.77 12.90
N ASP A 173 13.08 20.88 13.54
CA ASP A 173 12.51 22.20 13.28
C ASP A 173 13.54 23.04 12.53
N PHE A 174 13.18 23.47 11.33
CA PHE A 174 14.02 24.27 10.42
C PHE A 174 13.54 25.73 10.34
N ASP A 175 12.76 26.19 11.33
CA ASP A 175 12.02 27.46 11.40
C ASP A 175 10.88 27.58 10.37
N VAL A 176 11.14 27.24 9.11
CA VAL A 176 10.17 27.33 7.98
C VAL A 176 9.48 26.01 7.68
N CYS A 177 9.98 24.90 8.23
CA CYS A 177 9.35 23.60 8.11
C CYS A 177 9.68 22.68 9.28
N LEU A 178 8.84 21.68 9.48
CA LEU A 178 9.10 20.55 10.36
C LEU A 178 9.36 19.30 9.50
N VAL A 179 10.40 18.55 9.83
CA VAL A 179 10.73 17.29 9.15
C VAL A 179 10.72 16.16 10.17
N ALA A 180 9.90 15.14 9.93
CA ALA A 180 9.95 13.87 10.62
C ALA A 180 10.71 12.83 9.79
N SER A 181 11.62 12.14 10.45
CA SER A 181 12.26 10.94 9.93
C SER A 181 12.23 9.83 10.98
N PRO A 182 12.17 8.56 10.56
CA PRO A 182 12.31 7.49 11.53
C PRO A 182 13.70 7.49 12.18
N LYS A 183 13.78 7.03 13.43
CA LYS A 183 15.06 6.89 14.14
C LYS A 183 15.90 5.72 13.61
N ASP A 184 15.23 4.65 13.19
CA ASP A 184 15.84 3.45 12.63
C ASP A 184 15.02 2.99 11.44
N LEU A 185 15.61 2.98 10.24
CA LEU A 185 14.94 2.59 9.01
C LEU A 185 14.54 1.10 8.99
N LEU A 186 15.30 0.27 9.71
CA LEU A 186 15.17 -1.19 9.68
C LEU A 186 14.43 -1.76 10.88
N ALA A 187 13.98 -0.91 11.81
CA ALA A 187 13.16 -1.34 12.93
C ALA A 187 11.91 -2.12 12.46
N ASP A 188 11.77 -3.32 13.01
CA ASP A 188 10.67 -4.26 12.78
C ASP A 188 9.42 -3.90 13.60
N ASP A 189 9.61 -3.20 14.72
CA ASP A 189 8.54 -2.79 15.63
C ASP A 189 7.87 -1.45 15.27
N ARG A 190 8.33 -0.75 14.22
CA ARG A 190 7.68 0.48 13.73
C ARG A 190 6.50 0.11 12.84
N SER A 191 5.32 0.60 13.22
CA SER A 191 4.08 0.38 12.49
C SER A 191 3.68 1.57 11.62
N LEU A 192 2.73 1.36 10.70
CA LEU A 192 2.06 2.46 10.01
C LEU A 192 1.40 3.44 10.99
N LYS A 193 0.84 2.94 12.10
CA LYS A 193 0.20 3.78 13.11
C LYS A 193 1.17 4.82 13.70
N ASP A 194 2.43 4.43 13.93
CA ASP A 194 3.48 5.34 14.40
C ASP A 194 3.71 6.52 13.46
N ALA A 195 3.70 6.26 12.16
CA ALA A 195 3.81 7.27 11.12
C ALA A 195 2.58 8.21 11.14
N LEU A 196 1.37 7.65 11.18
CA LEU A 196 0.14 8.45 11.18
C LEU A 196 0.01 9.33 12.43
N ASP A 197 0.32 8.80 13.62
CA ASP A 197 0.29 9.56 14.86
C ASP A 197 1.36 10.67 14.87
N THR A 198 2.54 10.39 14.32
CA THR A 198 3.59 11.40 14.12
C THR A 198 3.12 12.55 13.23
N ALA A 199 2.49 12.24 12.08
CA ALA A 199 1.97 13.25 11.17
C ALA A 199 0.89 14.13 11.84
N ARG A 200 -0.03 13.52 12.59
CA ARG A 200 -1.07 14.25 13.35
C ARG A 200 -0.47 15.14 14.44
N GLY A 201 0.51 14.64 15.20
CA GLY A 201 1.22 15.41 16.21
C GLY A 201 1.92 16.63 15.61
N MET A 202 2.59 16.47 14.46
CA MET A 202 3.20 17.59 13.73
C MET A 202 2.17 18.63 13.29
N VAL A 203 1.02 18.21 12.76
CA VAL A 203 -0.07 19.12 12.35
C VAL A 203 -0.60 19.93 13.54
N ARG A 204 -0.80 19.31 14.70
CA ARG A 204 -1.21 20.02 15.93
C ARG A 204 -0.19 21.09 16.33
N GLU A 205 1.09 20.78 16.20
CA GLU A 205 2.17 21.73 16.51
C GLU A 205 2.18 22.92 15.54
N VAL A 206 2.07 22.71 14.22
CA VAL A 206 2.02 23.83 13.27
C VAL A 206 0.71 24.62 13.35
N HIS A 207 -0.39 23.99 13.78
CA HIS A 207 -1.65 24.68 14.07
C HIS A 207 -1.51 25.62 15.28
N ARG A 208 -0.80 25.18 16.32
CA ARG A 208 -0.44 26.04 17.46
C ARG A 208 0.41 27.24 17.03
N ARG A 209 1.27 27.05 16.02
CA ARG A 209 2.11 28.11 15.40
C ARG A 209 1.35 28.99 14.41
N ARG A 210 0.09 28.66 14.10
CA ARG A 210 -0.78 29.38 13.16
C ARG A 210 -0.26 29.41 11.72
N TRP A 211 0.36 28.33 11.27
CA TRP A 211 0.85 28.22 9.89
C TRP A 211 -0.29 27.83 8.94
N ASN A 212 -0.26 28.37 7.71
CA ASN A 212 -0.80 27.63 6.56
C ASN A 212 0.30 26.72 6.05
N ILE A 213 -0.06 25.55 5.51
CA ILE A 213 0.93 24.50 5.31
C ILE A 213 0.95 23.91 3.90
N GLU A 214 2.12 23.37 3.55
CA GLU A 214 2.32 22.46 2.44
C GLU A 214 2.90 21.15 2.97
N LEU A 215 2.44 20.04 2.40
CA LEU A 215 2.78 18.69 2.82
C LEU A 215 3.75 18.04 1.83
N GLY A 216 4.70 17.27 2.32
CA GLY A 216 5.60 16.46 1.49
C GLY A 216 6.00 15.16 2.18
N GLY A 217 6.39 14.17 1.40
CA GLY A 217 6.83 12.86 1.89
C GLY A 217 5.76 11.77 1.72
N PHE A 218 5.64 10.89 2.71
CA PHE A 218 4.78 9.71 2.62
C PHE A 218 3.28 10.09 2.55
N ASP A 219 2.61 9.62 1.50
CA ASP A 219 1.22 9.94 1.17
C ASP A 219 0.21 9.60 2.29
N LYS A 220 0.38 8.45 2.96
CA LYS A 220 -0.47 8.06 4.09
C LYS A 220 -0.34 9.05 5.26
N MET A 221 0.86 9.60 5.49
CA MET A 221 1.09 10.64 6.50
C MET A 221 0.46 11.97 6.07
N ALA A 222 0.56 12.34 4.78
CA ALA A 222 -0.12 13.53 4.25
C ALA A 222 -1.65 13.44 4.39
N MET A 223 -2.22 12.25 4.15
CA MET A 223 -3.65 12.00 4.35
C MET A 223 -4.05 12.12 5.83
N ALA A 224 -3.27 11.53 6.75
CA ALA A 224 -3.52 11.66 8.19
C ALA A 224 -3.44 13.11 8.66
N ALA A 225 -2.47 13.86 8.13
CA ALA A 225 -2.33 15.30 8.37
C ALA A 225 -3.55 16.08 7.88
N TRP A 226 -4.06 15.79 6.68
CA TRP A 226 -5.27 16.42 6.15
C TRP A 226 -6.50 16.21 7.06
N TYR A 227 -6.74 14.98 7.51
CA TYR A 227 -7.84 14.70 8.44
C TYR A 227 -7.67 15.47 9.77
N GLU A 228 -6.45 15.57 10.28
CA GLU A 228 -6.18 16.32 11.51
C GLU A 228 -6.42 17.83 11.34
N VAL A 229 -6.00 18.42 10.21
CA VAL A 229 -6.31 19.83 9.89
C VAL A 229 -7.81 20.08 9.88
N ARG A 230 -8.59 19.16 9.27
CA ARG A 230 -10.05 19.26 9.23
C ARG A 230 -10.66 19.25 10.64
N GLU A 231 -10.22 18.31 11.49
CA GLU A 231 -10.71 18.22 12.87
C GLU A 231 -10.34 19.45 13.70
N LEU A 232 -9.12 19.98 13.54
CA LEU A 232 -8.68 21.19 14.23
C LEU A 232 -9.47 22.41 13.78
N ASN A 233 -9.66 22.60 12.48
CA ASN A 233 -10.45 23.69 11.91
C ASN A 233 -11.91 23.67 12.38
N ASN A 234 -12.50 22.48 12.58
CA ASN A 234 -13.86 22.33 13.11
C ASN A 234 -13.99 22.75 14.58
N ARG A 235 -12.90 22.73 15.36
CA ARG A 235 -12.92 22.97 16.81
C ARG A 235 -12.22 24.28 17.22
N SER A 236 -11.51 24.92 16.29
CA SER A 236 -10.68 26.10 16.52
C SER A 236 -11.24 27.33 15.81
N ARG A 237 -10.95 28.52 16.36
CA ARG A 237 -11.21 29.79 15.66
C ARG A 237 -10.19 30.06 14.57
N HIS A 238 -8.97 29.56 14.72
CA HIS A 238 -7.94 29.66 13.69
C HIS A 238 -8.21 28.60 12.63
N GLN A 239 -8.25 29.01 11.37
CA GLN A 239 -8.41 28.14 10.21
C GLN A 239 -7.05 28.00 9.52
N MET A 240 -6.57 26.76 9.44
CA MET A 240 -5.37 26.39 8.70
C MET A 240 -5.76 25.88 7.32
N THR A 241 -4.99 26.26 6.30
CA THR A 241 -5.15 25.74 4.93
C THR A 241 -3.98 24.86 4.53
N ILE A 242 -4.23 23.87 3.67
CA ILE A 242 -3.19 23.05 3.02
C ILE A 242 -3.17 23.43 1.53
N LYS A 243 -2.06 24.00 1.02
CA LYS A 243 -2.04 24.57 -0.34
C LYS A 243 -1.80 23.55 -1.46
N ASN A 244 -1.09 22.45 -1.17
CA ASN A 244 -0.59 21.53 -2.20
C ASN A 244 -1.14 20.10 -2.10
N TYR A 245 -2.27 19.90 -1.39
CA TYR A 245 -2.83 18.57 -1.19
C TYR A 245 -4.34 18.55 -1.43
N THR A 246 -4.76 17.70 -2.36
CA THR A 246 -6.17 17.40 -2.63
C THR A 246 -6.45 15.97 -2.16
N PRO A 247 -7.36 15.77 -1.18
CA PRO A 247 -7.70 14.43 -0.72
C PRO A 247 -8.40 13.65 -1.84
N PRO A 248 -8.32 12.30 -1.83
CA PRO A 248 -9.12 11.47 -2.73
C PRO A 248 -10.63 11.77 -2.58
N ALA A 249 -11.39 11.66 -3.67
CA ALA A 249 -12.81 12.01 -3.70
C ALA A 249 -13.64 11.30 -2.61
N GLU A 250 -13.31 10.05 -2.27
CA GLU A 250 -13.95 9.30 -1.19
C GLU A 250 -13.71 9.91 0.20
N ALA A 251 -12.49 10.37 0.46
CA ALA A 251 -12.13 11.05 1.70
C ALA A 251 -12.82 12.41 1.83
N ALA A 252 -13.03 13.11 0.70
CA ALA A 252 -13.79 14.36 0.66
C ALA A 252 -15.28 14.15 1.00
N ARG A 253 -15.90 13.06 0.51
CA ARG A 253 -17.32 12.74 0.76
C ARG A 253 -17.62 12.41 2.23
N GLN A 254 -16.73 11.69 2.91
CA GLN A 254 -16.86 11.42 4.35
C GLN A 254 -16.71 12.66 5.24
N GLY A 255 -16.41 13.83 4.66
CA GLY A 255 -16.26 15.11 5.36
C GLY A 255 -17.30 16.16 5.03
N ALA A 256 -18.19 15.93 4.06
CA ALA A 256 -19.28 16.84 3.80
C ALA A 256 -20.26 16.79 4.99
N LYS A 257 -20.56 17.96 5.59
CA LYS A 257 -21.77 18.05 6.44
C LYS A 257 -22.94 17.54 5.60
N PRO A 258 -23.86 16.71 6.15
CA PRO A 258 -25.08 16.39 5.43
C PRO A 258 -25.73 17.70 5.01
N GLU A 259 -26.09 17.81 3.72
CA GLU A 259 -26.91 18.92 3.26
C GLU A 259 -28.14 19.00 4.17
N PRO A 260 -28.50 20.20 4.67
CA PRO A 260 -29.75 20.34 5.40
C PRO A 260 -30.85 19.83 4.48
N LEU A 261 -31.57 18.80 4.93
CA LEU A 261 -32.77 18.31 4.26
C LEU A 261 -33.65 19.54 4.01
N SER A 262 -33.79 19.92 2.74
CA SER A 262 -34.75 20.92 2.33
C SER A 262 -36.11 20.43 2.83
N GLU A 263 -36.73 21.20 3.73
CA GLU A 263 -38.09 20.91 4.17
C GLU A 263 -38.98 20.88 2.92
N PRO A 264 -39.81 19.85 2.75
CA PRO A 264 -40.70 19.78 1.59
C PRO A 264 -41.70 20.94 1.64
N GLU A 265 -41.77 21.69 0.54
CA GLU A 265 -42.81 22.70 0.28
C GLU A 265 -44.22 22.09 0.20
#